data_AF-A0A2G8Y0K7-F1
#
_entry.id   AF-A0A2G8Y0K7-F1
#
_cell.length_a   1.000
_cell.length_b   1.000
_cell.length_c   1.000
_cell.angle_alpha   90.00
_cell.angle_beta   90.00
_cell.angle_gamma   90.00
#
_symmetry.space_group_name_H-M   'P 1'
#
loop_
_entity.id
_entity.type
_entity.pdbx_description
1 polymer ?
#
loop_
_entity_poly.entity_id
_entity_poly.type
_entity_poly.pdbx_seq_one_letter_code
_entity_poly.pdbx_strand_id
1 'polypeptide(L)'
;ASTFCVHEVGRDSTPGTQAGDRRNERAAVDFLPELCVALKRKIVLYSKPGTDFQPYREIALGDTPLSLGWRDKWICIGTAKEFLSLRDDREQATEILALDGQTTRSPPNLLLLPDGEVLILGLENLGIFFNLDSQTPSQRNTIKWPVDLLQVSVCLPYIVGIAASGTVDVYSIHGQSLCQTFHLPAPLTSIATTGNRLLVASNAAVNCLFPVPVEQQIHKLLLEGRTGDALDLLSANFGADDPRRVSDASRPCTYLLLLFFPFHALSVRLSSLRRGV
;
A
#
# COMPACT_ATOMS: atom_id res chain seq x y z
N ALA A 1 -18.91 6.21 -11.21
CA ALA A 1 -18.21 5.93 -9.94
C ALA A 1 -17.19 7.03 -9.72
N SER A 2 -16.98 7.47 -8.48
CA SER A 2 -15.91 8.41 -8.14
C SER A 2 -14.56 7.71 -8.00
N THR A 3 -14.56 6.47 -7.48
CA THR A 3 -13.40 5.60 -7.36
C THR A 3 -13.86 4.14 -7.13
N PHE A 4 -12.94 3.19 -7.10
CA PHE A 4 -13.20 1.79 -6.73
C PHE A 4 -11.94 1.15 -6.14
N CYS A 5 -12.10 0.07 -5.40
CA CYS A 5 -11.00 -0.80 -4.98
C CYS A 5 -11.40 -2.27 -5.09
N VAL A 6 -10.40 -3.13 -5.26
CA VAL A 6 -10.56 -4.59 -5.22
C VAL A 6 -10.20 -5.06 -3.82
N HIS A 7 -10.91 -6.07 -3.33
CA HIS A 7 -10.62 -6.71 -2.06
C HIS A 7 -9.24 -7.41 -2.10
N GLU A 8 -8.33 -6.95 -1.25
CA GLU A 8 -7.04 -7.57 -1.03
C GLU A 8 -7.11 -8.52 0.17
N VAL A 9 -6.89 -9.82 -0.07
CA VAL A 9 -6.82 -10.81 1.00
C VAL A 9 -5.37 -10.89 1.50
N GLY A 10 -5.16 -10.76 2.82
CA GLY A 10 -3.87 -10.95 3.45
C GLY A 10 -3.30 -12.34 3.18
N ARG A 11 -1.96 -12.48 3.12
CA ARG A 11 -1.33 -13.78 2.83
C ARG A 11 -1.59 -14.85 3.91
N ASP A 12 -1.96 -14.44 5.12
CA ASP A 12 -2.21 -15.34 6.25
C ASP A 12 -3.69 -15.74 6.41
N SER A 13 -4.61 -15.14 5.64
CA SER A 13 -6.04 -15.49 5.64
C SER A 13 -6.38 -16.58 4.62
N THR A 14 -5.52 -17.60 4.48
CA THR A 14 -5.96 -18.90 3.95
C THR A 14 -6.99 -19.50 4.90
N PRO A 15 -8.19 -19.92 4.45
CA PRO A 15 -9.09 -20.68 5.28
C PRO A 15 -8.34 -21.93 5.73
N GLY A 16 -8.08 -22.03 7.04
CA GLY A 16 -7.48 -23.22 7.62
C GLY A 16 -8.32 -24.42 7.23
N THR A 17 -7.71 -25.37 6.51
CA THR A 17 -8.27 -26.71 6.37
C THR A 17 -8.20 -27.37 7.75
N GLN A 18 -9.15 -27.05 8.63
CA GLN A 18 -9.38 -27.83 9.83
C GLN A 18 -10.11 -29.10 9.41
N ALA A 19 -9.33 -30.17 9.30
CA ALA A 19 -9.83 -31.51 9.15
C ALA A 19 -10.65 -31.89 10.40
N GLY A 20 -11.97 -32.06 10.22
CA GLY A 20 -12.81 -32.78 11.17
C GLY A 20 -14.10 -32.09 11.58
N ASP A 21 -15.05 -31.95 10.65
CA ASP A 21 -16.43 -32.37 10.95
C ASP A 21 -17.23 -32.65 9.67
N ARG A 22 -17.61 -33.91 9.45
CA ARG A 22 -18.42 -34.34 8.31
C ARG A 22 -19.89 -34.17 8.67
N ARG A 23 -20.48 -32.99 8.40
CA ARG A 23 -21.93 -32.79 8.14
C ARG A 23 -22.28 -31.31 7.94
N ASN A 24 -21.93 -30.75 6.79
CA ASN A 24 -22.78 -29.80 6.07
C ASN A 24 -22.20 -29.57 4.67
N GLU A 25 -22.66 -30.36 3.69
CA GLU A 25 -22.37 -30.17 2.26
C GLU A 25 -23.16 -28.95 1.74
N ARG A 26 -22.70 -27.77 2.13
CA ARG A 26 -22.71 -26.55 1.32
C ARG A 26 -21.33 -25.96 1.47
N ALA A 27 -20.36 -26.58 0.81
CA ALA A 27 -19.04 -25.99 0.62
C ALA A 27 -19.27 -24.60 0.02
N ALA A 28 -19.08 -23.57 0.84
CA ALA A 28 -19.17 -22.19 0.42
C ALA A 28 -18.14 -22.01 -0.69
N VAL A 29 -18.63 -21.76 -1.89
CA VAL A 29 -17.81 -21.47 -3.05
C VAL A 29 -16.94 -20.26 -2.68
N ASP A 30 -15.62 -20.43 -2.70
CA ASP A 30 -14.67 -19.33 -2.52
C ASP A 30 -14.97 -18.27 -3.60
N PHE A 31 -15.65 -17.19 -3.22
CA PHE A 31 -16.07 -16.18 -4.17
C PHE A 31 -14.86 -15.35 -4.62
N LEU A 32 -14.67 -15.38 -5.95
CA LEU A 32 -13.86 -14.52 -6.80
C LEU A 32 -13.89 -13.03 -6.39
N PRO A 33 -12.85 -12.24 -6.71
CA PRO A 33 -12.52 -10.97 -6.05
C PRO A 33 -13.72 -10.05 -5.88
N GLU A 34 -13.93 -9.60 -4.65
CA GLU A 34 -14.96 -8.65 -4.31
C GLU A 34 -14.50 -7.24 -4.72
N LEU A 35 -15.41 -6.48 -5.33
CA LEU A 35 -15.17 -5.14 -5.85
C LEU A 35 -16.01 -4.14 -5.06
N CYS A 36 -15.38 -3.12 -4.49
CA CYS A 36 -16.07 -2.01 -3.86
C CYS A 36 -16.07 -0.80 -4.79
N VAL A 37 -17.25 -0.31 -5.15
CA VAL A 37 -17.43 0.83 -6.05
C VAL A 37 -18.01 2.02 -5.30
N ALA A 38 -17.33 3.16 -5.35
CA ALA A 38 -17.85 4.41 -4.81
C ALA A 38 -18.81 5.10 -5.78
N LEU A 39 -19.99 5.44 -5.26
CA LEU A 39 -21.01 6.25 -5.94
C LEU A 39 -21.34 7.48 -5.08
N LYS A 40 -22.22 8.35 -5.57
CA LYS A 40 -22.62 9.55 -4.84
C LYS A 40 -23.22 9.17 -3.49
N ARG A 41 -22.52 9.54 -2.41
CA ARG A 41 -22.92 9.29 -1.00
C ARG A 41 -23.19 7.83 -0.65
N LYS A 42 -22.53 6.87 -1.32
CA LYS A 42 -22.63 5.44 -0.99
C LYS A 42 -21.48 4.64 -1.57
N ILE A 43 -21.26 3.44 -1.03
CA ILE A 43 -20.47 2.38 -1.66
C ILE A 43 -21.35 1.17 -1.97
N VAL A 44 -20.99 0.44 -3.02
CA VAL A 44 -21.66 -0.80 -3.41
C VAL A 44 -20.62 -1.90 -3.56
N LEU A 45 -20.84 -3.01 -2.87
CA LEU A 45 -20.00 -4.19 -2.94
C LEU A 45 -20.56 -5.15 -3.99
N TYR A 46 -19.70 -5.58 -4.89
CA TYR A 46 -19.99 -6.51 -5.96
C TYR A 46 -19.19 -7.78 -5.76
N SER A 47 -19.82 -8.91 -6.05
CA SER A 47 -19.17 -10.21 -6.17
C SER A 47 -19.30 -10.66 -7.62
N LYS A 48 -18.46 -11.60 -8.05
CA LYS A 48 -18.53 -12.16 -9.40
C LYS A 48 -18.91 -13.65 -9.35
N PRO A 49 -20.18 -13.99 -9.06
CA PRO A 49 -20.64 -15.37 -9.18
C PRO A 49 -20.72 -15.74 -10.66
N GLY A 50 -19.67 -16.38 -11.19
CA GLY A 50 -19.60 -16.75 -12.60
C GLY A 50 -19.03 -15.65 -13.50
N THR A 51 -19.81 -15.20 -14.50
CA THR A 51 -19.32 -14.33 -15.58
C THR A 51 -19.44 -12.84 -15.30
N ASP A 52 -20.44 -12.43 -14.53
CA ASP A 52 -20.82 -11.04 -14.35
C ASP A 52 -20.70 -10.59 -12.90
N PHE A 53 -20.35 -9.32 -12.70
CA PHE A 53 -20.36 -8.70 -11.37
C PHE A 53 -21.80 -8.39 -10.96
N GLN A 54 -22.18 -8.84 -9.78
CA GLN A 54 -23.50 -8.63 -9.19
C GLN A 54 -23.35 -7.86 -7.88
N PRO A 55 -24.11 -6.76 -7.67
CA PRO A 55 -24.10 -6.06 -6.41
C PRO A 55 -24.76 -6.93 -5.35
N TYR A 56 -24.11 -7.09 -4.20
CA TYR A 56 -24.65 -7.88 -3.08
C TYR A 56 -24.86 -7.04 -1.81
N ARG A 57 -24.26 -5.85 -1.70
CA ARG A 57 -24.44 -4.95 -0.57
C ARG A 57 -24.31 -3.49 -0.99
N GLU A 58 -25.15 -2.63 -0.44
CA GLU A 58 -25.09 -1.18 -0.60
C GLU A 58 -25.04 -0.53 0.78
N ILE A 59 -24.10 0.39 0.99
CA ILE A 59 -23.92 1.12 2.25
C ILE A 59 -24.00 2.62 1.98
N ALA A 60 -24.94 3.29 2.63
CA ALA A 60 -25.11 4.73 2.55
C ALA A 60 -24.05 5.47 3.38
N LEU A 61 -23.60 6.63 2.90
CA LEU A 61 -22.57 7.45 3.53
C LEU A 61 -23.00 8.91 3.67
N GLY A 62 -22.34 9.62 4.60
CA GLY A 62 -22.55 11.05 4.82
C GLY A 62 -22.09 11.94 3.68
N ASP A 63 -21.07 11.51 2.93
CA ASP A 63 -20.49 12.23 1.79
C ASP A 63 -20.02 11.27 0.67
N THR A 64 -19.65 11.81 -0.48
CA THR A 64 -19.17 11.04 -1.63
C THR A 64 -17.74 10.55 -1.37
N PRO A 65 -17.48 9.23 -1.45
CA PRO A 65 -16.12 8.71 -1.35
C PRO A 65 -15.25 9.17 -2.51
N LEU A 66 -14.02 9.53 -2.21
CA LEU A 66 -12.99 9.98 -3.15
C LEU A 66 -11.80 9.02 -3.20
N SER A 67 -11.53 8.31 -2.10
CA SER A 67 -10.58 7.19 -2.05
C SER A 67 -11.18 5.99 -1.33
N LEU A 68 -10.76 4.80 -1.74
CA LEU A 68 -11.19 3.54 -1.17
C LEU A 68 -9.98 2.59 -1.05
N GLY A 69 -9.97 1.80 0.01
CA GLY A 69 -9.13 0.62 0.14
C GLY A 69 -9.94 -0.49 0.79
N TRP A 70 -9.74 -1.73 0.35
CA TRP A 70 -10.36 -2.89 1.00
C TRP A 70 -9.33 -4.00 1.19
N ARG A 71 -9.07 -4.33 2.44
CA ARG A 71 -8.14 -5.40 2.81
C ARG A 71 -8.68 -6.21 3.97
N ASP A 72 -8.62 -7.52 3.85
CA ASP A 72 -9.20 -8.45 4.82
C ASP A 72 -10.65 -8.03 5.15
N LYS A 73 -11.01 -7.86 6.41
CA LYS A 73 -12.38 -7.45 6.83
C LYS A 73 -12.64 -5.94 6.78
N TRP A 74 -11.65 -5.12 6.40
CA TRP A 74 -11.70 -3.67 6.55
C TRP A 74 -11.80 -2.95 5.21
N ILE A 75 -12.77 -2.06 5.12
CA ILE A 75 -12.95 -1.09 4.03
C ILE A 75 -12.65 0.30 4.61
N CYS A 76 -11.63 0.96 4.07
CA CYS A 76 -11.29 2.34 4.42
C CYS A 76 -11.78 3.28 3.32
N ILE A 77 -12.36 4.41 3.74
CA ILE A 77 -13.09 5.33 2.88
C ILE A 77 -12.61 6.73 3.18
N GLY A 78 -12.04 7.41 2.19
CA GLY A 78 -11.72 8.84 2.27
C GLY A 78 -12.79 9.67 1.58
N THR A 79 -13.35 10.65 2.29
CA THR A 79 -14.30 11.63 1.76
C THR A 79 -13.72 13.04 1.88
N ALA A 80 -14.37 14.04 1.28
CA ALA A 80 -13.94 15.43 1.40
C ALA A 80 -13.94 15.97 2.85
N LYS A 81 -14.60 15.28 3.79
CA LYS A 81 -14.79 15.74 5.17
C LYS A 81 -14.10 14.88 6.21
N GLU A 82 -13.84 13.61 5.90
CA GLU A 82 -13.43 12.63 6.90
C GLU A 82 -12.86 11.36 6.23
N PHE A 83 -12.04 10.65 6.99
CA PHE A 83 -11.68 9.26 6.75
C PHE A 83 -12.49 8.35 7.66
N LEU A 84 -13.01 7.28 7.09
CA LEU A 84 -13.86 6.30 7.76
C LEU A 84 -13.25 4.91 7.64
N SER A 85 -13.47 4.07 8.65
CA SER A 85 -13.30 2.63 8.57
C SER A 85 -14.66 1.94 8.63
N LEU A 86 -14.82 0.86 7.88
CA LEU A 86 -16.02 0.05 7.86
C LEU A 86 -15.59 -1.40 7.86
N ARG A 87 -16.21 -2.24 8.70
CA ARG A 87 -16.09 -3.68 8.53
C ARG A 87 -17.04 -4.14 7.42
N ASP A 88 -16.56 -5.00 6.54
CA ASP A 88 -17.32 -5.57 5.42
C ASP A 88 -18.60 -6.31 5.86
N ASP A 89 -18.64 -6.80 7.10
CA ASP A 89 -19.80 -7.44 7.73
C ASP A 89 -20.80 -6.46 8.38
N ARG A 90 -20.45 -5.17 8.52
CA ARG A 90 -21.30 -4.13 9.15
C ARG A 90 -21.93 -3.20 8.10
N GLU A 91 -22.88 -2.39 8.57
CA GLU A 91 -23.56 -1.35 7.77
C GLU A 91 -23.16 0.07 8.19
N GLN A 92 -22.53 0.23 9.35
CA GLN A 92 -22.17 1.54 9.89
C GLN A 92 -20.64 1.71 9.88
N ALA A 93 -20.20 2.79 9.25
CA ALA A 93 -18.79 3.20 9.27
C ALA A 93 -18.46 3.97 10.55
N THR A 94 -17.23 3.89 10.99
CA THR A 94 -16.66 4.60 12.14
C THR A 94 -15.66 5.64 11.66
N GLU A 95 -15.73 6.85 12.20
CA GLU A 95 -14.79 7.92 11.90
C GLU A 95 -13.37 7.56 12.38
N ILE A 96 -12.39 7.71 11.49
CA ILE A 96 -10.96 7.61 11.81
C ILE A 96 -10.40 9.00 12.10
N LEU A 97 -10.71 9.95 11.20
CA LEU A 97 -10.14 11.30 11.22
C LEU A 97 -11.05 12.27 10.48
N ALA A 98 -11.51 13.32 11.15
CA ALA A 98 -12.16 14.46 10.52
C ALA A 98 -11.14 15.38 9.80
N LEU A 99 -11.56 16.00 8.70
CA LEU A 99 -10.77 16.96 7.91
C LEU A 99 -11.20 18.42 8.15
N ASP A 100 -12.18 18.67 9.03
CA ASP A 100 -12.58 19.97 9.59
C ASP A 100 -12.59 21.18 8.63
N GLY A 101 -13.04 20.99 7.39
CA GLY A 101 -13.11 22.09 6.40
C GLY A 101 -11.74 22.65 5.97
N GLN A 102 -10.64 21.98 6.34
CA GLN A 102 -9.32 22.24 5.80
C GLN A 102 -9.38 22.02 4.28
N THR A 103 -9.02 23.05 3.51
CA THR A 103 -8.91 22.91 2.06
C THR A 103 -7.63 22.13 1.75
N THR A 104 -7.77 20.82 1.65
CA THR A 104 -6.69 19.95 1.21
C THR A 104 -6.41 20.27 -0.27
N ARG A 105 -5.15 20.54 -0.65
CA ARG A 105 -4.81 20.79 -2.07
C ARG A 105 -5.04 19.57 -2.94
N SER A 106 -4.91 18.39 -2.35
CA SER A 106 -5.08 17.09 -2.97
C SER A 106 -6.36 16.42 -2.44
N PRO A 107 -7.05 15.58 -3.25
CA PRO A 107 -8.14 14.76 -2.74
C PRO A 107 -7.62 13.81 -1.64
N PRO A 108 -8.48 13.43 -0.68
CA PRO A 108 -8.12 12.50 0.39
C PRO A 108 -7.60 11.19 -0.22
N ASN A 109 -6.44 10.73 0.22
CA ASN A 109 -5.80 9.52 -0.27
C ASN A 109 -5.46 8.60 0.91
N LEU A 110 -5.50 7.29 0.68
CA LEU A 110 -5.25 6.29 1.71
C LEU A 110 -4.58 5.06 1.12
N LEU A 111 -3.81 4.37 1.94
CA LEU A 111 -3.14 3.12 1.60
C LEU A 111 -3.28 2.13 2.74
N LEU A 112 -3.92 0.99 2.45
CA LEU A 112 -3.95 -0.14 3.38
C LEU A 112 -2.59 -0.83 3.40
N LEU A 113 -2.08 -1.07 4.60
CA LEU A 113 -0.79 -1.68 4.82
C LEU A 113 -0.95 -3.18 5.12
N PRO A 114 0.05 -4.01 4.78
CA PRO A 114 -0.02 -5.46 4.97
C PRO A 114 -0.25 -5.93 6.41
N ASP A 115 0.03 -5.08 7.39
CA ASP A 115 0.03 -5.36 8.83
C ASP A 115 -1.23 -4.84 9.55
N GLY A 116 -2.31 -4.56 8.81
CA GLY A 116 -3.59 -4.16 9.39
C GLY A 116 -3.69 -2.69 9.76
N GLU A 117 -2.74 -1.86 9.32
CA GLU A 117 -2.81 -0.41 9.45
C GLU A 117 -3.27 0.26 8.15
N VAL A 118 -3.72 1.51 8.27
CA VAL A 118 -3.97 2.39 7.14
C VAL A 118 -3.08 3.63 7.25
N LEU A 119 -2.43 3.98 6.15
CA LEU A 119 -1.77 5.28 5.98
C LEU A 119 -2.77 6.26 5.36
N ILE A 120 -3.04 7.35 6.05
CA ILE A 120 -3.96 8.41 5.65
C ILE A 120 -3.17 9.63 5.17
N LEU A 121 -3.57 10.17 4.02
CA LEU A 121 -3.00 11.35 3.38
C LEU A 121 -4.11 12.35 3.11
N GLY A 122 -4.01 13.55 3.65
CA GLY A 122 -5.01 14.59 3.41
C GLY A 122 -4.73 15.89 4.14
N LEU A 123 -3.95 15.86 5.22
CA LEU A 123 -3.67 17.05 6.02
C LEU A 123 -2.23 17.53 5.77
N GLU A 124 -2.06 18.62 5.02
CA GLU A 124 -0.78 19.30 4.84
C GLU A 124 0.41 18.39 4.46
N ASN A 125 0.28 17.44 3.53
CA ASN A 125 1.36 16.46 3.22
C ASN A 125 1.81 15.61 4.43
N LEU A 126 0.94 15.41 5.42
CA LEU A 126 1.17 14.47 6.52
C LEU A 126 0.61 13.10 6.17
N GLY A 127 1.37 12.09 6.55
CA GLY A 127 1.01 10.68 6.55
C GLY A 127 0.76 10.24 7.98
N ILE A 128 -0.48 9.88 8.26
CA ILE A 128 -0.92 9.46 9.58
C ILE A 128 -1.23 7.97 9.51
N PHE A 129 -0.65 7.20 10.43
CA PHE A 129 -0.90 5.77 10.54
C PHE A 129 -2.01 5.51 11.57
N PHE A 130 -2.95 4.64 11.22
CA PHE A 130 -4.05 4.24 12.11
C PHE A 130 -4.19 2.72 12.10
N ASN A 131 -4.35 2.13 13.28
CA ASN A 131 -4.51 0.69 13.42
C ASN A 131 -6.00 0.31 13.31
N LEU A 132 -6.33 -0.52 12.32
CA LEU A 132 -7.72 -0.86 12.02
C LEU A 132 -8.31 -1.83 13.05
N ASP A 133 -7.51 -2.74 13.61
CA ASP A 133 -8.03 -3.71 14.57
C ASP A 133 -8.26 -3.11 15.96
N SER A 134 -7.33 -2.29 16.46
CA SER A 134 -7.51 -1.60 17.74
C SER A 134 -8.40 -0.36 17.62
N GLN A 135 -8.64 0.14 16.41
CA GLN A 135 -9.36 1.39 16.14
C GLN A 135 -8.74 2.58 16.89
N THR A 136 -7.41 2.64 16.91
CA THR A 136 -6.64 3.72 17.55
C THR A 136 -5.53 4.22 16.63
N PRO A 137 -5.02 5.46 16.85
CA PRO A 137 -3.79 5.90 16.20
C PRO A 137 -2.67 4.87 16.37
N SER A 138 -1.88 4.69 15.31
CA SER A 138 -0.72 3.79 15.35
C SER A 138 0.35 4.32 16.30
N GLN A 139 1.22 3.43 16.75
CA GLN A 139 2.47 3.79 17.44
C GLN A 139 3.53 4.32 16.46
N ARG A 140 3.30 4.22 15.15
CA ARG A 140 4.15 4.84 14.14
C ARG A 140 4.03 6.34 14.19
N ASN A 141 5.18 7.00 14.11
CA ASN A 141 5.22 8.44 13.93
C ASN A 141 4.67 8.83 12.55
N THR A 142 4.21 10.07 12.46
CA THR A 142 3.74 10.64 11.20
C THR A 142 4.90 10.88 10.23
N ILE A 143 4.63 10.82 8.93
CA ILE A 143 5.61 11.17 7.90
C ILE A 143 5.20 12.48 7.28
N LYS A 144 6.11 13.46 7.22
CA LYS A 144 5.87 14.73 6.51
C LYS A 144 6.58 14.70 5.16
N TRP A 145 5.82 14.84 4.09
CA TRP A 145 6.39 15.03 2.75
C TRP A 145 6.63 16.51 2.44
N PRO A 146 7.71 16.84 1.73
CA PRO A 146 7.99 18.21 1.31
C PRO A 146 6.97 18.72 0.28
N VAL A 147 6.33 17.80 -0.46
CA VAL A 147 5.35 18.09 -1.51
C VAL A 147 4.17 17.13 -1.37
N ASP A 148 2.99 17.54 -1.83
CA ASP A 148 1.81 16.66 -1.95
C ASP A 148 2.15 15.38 -2.73
N LEU A 149 1.62 14.25 -2.27
CA LEU A 149 1.68 12.98 -2.99
C LEU A 149 0.40 12.79 -3.79
N LEU A 150 0.54 12.48 -5.08
CA LEU A 150 -0.59 12.18 -5.97
C LEU A 150 -1.12 10.78 -5.73
N GLN A 151 -0.22 9.81 -5.57
CA GLN A 151 -0.52 8.43 -5.25
C GLN A 151 0.58 7.82 -4.40
N VAL A 152 0.23 6.79 -3.64
CA VAL A 152 1.14 6.05 -2.78
C VAL A 152 0.97 4.56 -2.94
N SER A 153 2.05 3.85 -2.68
CA SER A 153 2.09 2.41 -2.57
C SER A 153 3.12 2.00 -1.52
N VAL A 154 3.13 0.73 -1.15
CA VAL A 154 3.98 0.22 -0.07
C VAL A 154 4.79 -0.97 -0.54
N CYS A 155 6.06 -0.97 -0.20
CA CYS A 155 6.91 -2.14 -0.27
C CYS A 155 7.71 -2.12 1.03
N LEU A 156 7.16 -2.76 2.06
CA LEU A 156 7.68 -2.67 3.43
C LEU A 156 9.19 -2.95 3.46
N PRO A 157 9.96 -2.18 4.25
CA PRO A 157 9.53 -1.15 5.21
C PRO A 157 9.40 0.27 4.62
N TYR A 158 9.21 0.39 3.30
CA TYR A 158 9.17 1.68 2.59
C TYR A 158 7.78 2.03 2.08
N ILE A 159 7.45 3.31 2.16
CA ILE A 159 6.35 3.93 1.39
C ILE A 159 6.95 4.55 0.14
N VAL A 160 6.29 4.36 -0.99
CA VAL A 160 6.71 4.93 -2.27
C VAL A 160 5.58 5.77 -2.82
N GLY A 161 5.85 7.03 -3.10
CA GLY A 161 4.86 8.00 -3.55
C GLY A 161 5.23 8.64 -4.88
N ILE A 162 4.24 8.90 -5.72
CA ILE A 162 4.38 9.83 -6.84
C ILE A 162 4.18 11.24 -6.28
N ALA A 163 5.24 12.01 -6.18
CA ALA A 163 5.17 13.40 -5.72
C ALA A 163 4.57 14.30 -6.80
N ALA A 164 3.85 15.36 -6.39
CA ALA A 164 3.29 16.34 -7.31
C ALA A 164 4.37 17.10 -8.12
N SER A 165 5.64 17.02 -7.69
CA SER A 165 6.81 17.49 -8.44
C SER A 165 7.12 16.65 -9.70
N GLY A 166 6.47 15.48 -9.87
CA GLY A 166 6.69 14.57 -10.99
C GLY A 166 7.78 13.52 -10.75
N THR A 167 8.22 13.36 -9.50
CA THR A 167 9.22 12.36 -9.09
C THR A 167 8.58 11.20 -8.35
N VAL A 168 9.31 10.08 -8.22
CA VAL A 168 8.91 8.98 -7.33
C VAL A 168 9.83 8.99 -6.12
N ASP A 169 9.26 9.22 -4.95
CA ASP A 169 9.99 9.30 -3.69
C ASP A 169 9.77 8.05 -2.84
N VAL A 170 10.87 7.50 -2.31
CA VAL A 170 10.90 6.35 -1.43
C VAL A 170 11.21 6.84 -0.02
N TYR A 171 10.29 6.62 0.90
CA TYR A 171 10.41 7.00 2.32
C TYR A 171 10.54 5.77 3.20
N SER A 172 11.44 5.82 4.18
CA SER A 172 11.47 4.84 5.27
C SER A 172 10.32 5.12 6.23
N ILE A 173 9.51 4.11 6.55
CA ILE A 173 8.43 4.23 7.54
C ILE A 173 9.04 4.49 8.93
N HIS A 174 10.02 3.68 9.31
CA HIS A 174 10.66 3.77 10.62
C HIS A 174 11.48 5.04 10.77
N GLY A 175 12.35 5.30 9.78
CA GLY A 175 13.25 6.45 9.79
C GLY A 175 12.61 7.78 9.39
N GLN A 176 11.32 7.77 9.01
CA GLN A 176 10.52 8.95 8.62
C GLN A 176 11.24 9.90 7.66
N SER A 177 12.02 9.35 6.73
CA SER A 177 12.95 10.12 5.91
C SER A 177 12.99 9.61 4.49
N LEU A 178 13.28 10.54 3.57
CA LEU A 178 13.49 10.26 2.16
C LEU A 178 14.76 9.42 2.00
N CYS A 179 14.61 8.23 1.44
CA CYS A 179 15.70 7.30 1.15
C CYS A 179 16.20 7.40 -0.28
N GLN A 180 15.30 7.66 -1.24
CA GLN A 180 15.61 7.70 -2.66
C GLN A 180 14.56 8.48 -3.43
N THR A 181 15.00 9.16 -4.50
CA THR A 181 14.14 9.77 -5.50
C THR A 181 14.45 9.20 -6.88
N PHE A 182 13.42 8.85 -7.66
CA PHE A 182 13.54 8.49 -9.06
C PHE A 182 12.96 9.57 -9.96
N HIS A 183 13.73 9.87 -11.01
CA HIS A 183 13.28 10.69 -12.13
C HIS A 183 12.89 9.78 -13.29
N LEU A 184 11.61 9.39 -13.31
CA LEU A 184 11.03 8.56 -14.36
C LEU A 184 10.37 9.44 -15.45
N PRO A 185 10.15 8.90 -16.67
CA PRO A 185 9.46 9.66 -17.72
C PRO A 185 8.07 10.13 -17.29
N ALA A 186 7.90 11.44 -17.18
CA ALA A 186 6.65 12.10 -16.83
C ALA A 186 5.69 12.20 -18.05
N PRO A 187 4.37 12.42 -17.84
CA PRO A 187 3.69 12.45 -16.55
C PRO A 187 3.51 11.03 -15.99
N LEU A 188 3.78 10.89 -14.69
CA LEU A 188 3.49 9.68 -13.93
C LEU A 188 2.00 9.69 -13.56
N THR A 189 1.34 8.56 -13.73
CA THR A 189 -0.12 8.47 -13.64
C THR A 189 -0.59 7.52 -12.58
N SER A 190 0.14 6.42 -12.37
CA SER A 190 -0.21 5.48 -11.32
C SER A 190 0.97 4.73 -10.73
N ILE A 191 0.82 4.32 -9.48
CA ILE A 191 1.73 3.40 -8.80
C ILE A 191 0.94 2.27 -8.16
N ALA A 192 1.44 1.05 -8.25
CA ALA A 192 0.85 -0.12 -7.59
C ALA A 192 1.93 -1.10 -7.15
N THR A 193 1.72 -1.77 -6.02
CA THR A 193 2.54 -2.88 -5.55
C THR A 193 2.03 -4.18 -6.15
N THR A 194 2.95 -5.05 -6.56
CA THR A 194 2.64 -6.42 -6.97
C THR A 194 3.68 -7.36 -6.38
N GLY A 195 3.31 -8.07 -5.32
CA GLY A 195 4.24 -8.89 -4.57
C GLY A 195 5.32 -8.03 -3.89
N ASN A 196 6.58 -8.24 -4.24
CA ASN A 196 7.72 -7.46 -3.73
C ASN A 196 8.27 -6.50 -4.78
N ARG A 197 7.41 -5.98 -5.66
CA ARG A 197 7.79 -5.11 -6.78
C ARG A 197 6.81 -3.95 -6.85
N LEU A 198 7.28 -2.81 -7.31
CA LEU A 198 6.43 -1.66 -7.58
C LEU A 198 6.35 -1.44 -9.08
N LEU A 199 5.15 -1.14 -9.57
CA LEU A 199 4.91 -0.73 -10.94
C LEU A 199 4.57 0.76 -10.91
N VAL A 200 5.32 1.57 -11.65
CA VAL A 200 5.07 2.99 -11.85
C VAL A 200 4.76 3.23 -13.32
N ALA A 201 3.52 3.58 -13.60
CA ALA A 201 3.05 3.85 -14.94
C ALA A 201 3.15 5.33 -15.29
N SER A 202 3.54 5.57 -16.54
CA SER A 202 3.48 6.86 -17.24
C SER A 202 2.66 6.68 -18.51
N ASN A 203 2.41 7.77 -19.23
CA ASN A 203 1.70 7.71 -20.51
C ASN A 203 2.46 6.89 -21.58
N ALA A 204 3.77 6.72 -21.44
CA ALA A 204 4.63 6.12 -22.47
C ALA A 204 5.28 4.78 -22.06
N ALA A 205 5.37 4.50 -20.77
CA ALA A 205 6.11 3.36 -20.23
C ALA A 205 5.55 2.91 -18.88
N VAL A 206 5.75 1.63 -18.58
CA VAL A 206 5.60 1.08 -17.23
C VAL A 206 7.00 0.77 -16.71
N ASN A 207 7.34 1.34 -15.56
CA ASN A 207 8.62 1.14 -14.89
C ASN A 207 8.40 0.19 -13.74
N CYS A 208 9.23 -0.85 -13.63
CA CYS A 208 9.21 -1.77 -12.51
C CYS A 208 10.36 -1.43 -11.57
N LEU A 209 10.06 -1.18 -10.30
CA LEU A 209 11.05 -0.97 -9.25
C LEU A 209 11.23 -2.27 -8.46
N PHE A 210 12.48 -2.69 -8.30
CA PHE A 210 12.88 -3.88 -7.54
C PHE A 210 13.55 -3.45 -6.24
N PRO A 211 13.08 -3.93 -5.08
CA PRO A 211 13.76 -3.69 -3.83
C PRO A 211 15.12 -4.40 -3.84
N VAL A 212 16.14 -3.72 -3.33
CA VAL A 212 17.44 -4.33 -3.07
C VAL A 212 17.32 -5.28 -1.88
N PRO A 213 17.97 -6.45 -1.90
CA PRO A 213 17.96 -7.36 -0.75
C PRO A 213 18.40 -6.66 0.54
N VAL A 214 17.68 -6.91 1.64
CA VAL A 214 17.84 -6.19 2.91
C VAL A 214 19.26 -6.33 3.46
N GLU A 215 19.87 -7.50 3.31
CA GLU A 215 21.23 -7.77 3.76
C GLU A 215 22.25 -6.86 3.05
N GLN A 216 22.05 -6.61 1.76
CA GLN A 216 22.91 -5.71 0.99
C GLN A 216 22.71 -4.26 1.43
N GLN A 217 21.48 -3.87 1.73
CA GLN A 217 21.18 -2.53 2.23
C GLN A 217 21.81 -2.29 3.62
N ILE A 218 21.70 -3.25 4.54
CA ILE A 218 22.32 -3.19 5.87
C ILE A 218 23.84 -3.09 5.75
N HIS A 219 24.47 -4.00 4.99
CA HIS A 219 25.92 -3.99 4.80
C HIS A 219 26.40 -2.64 4.25
N LYS A 220 25.65 -2.05 3.31
CA LYS A 220 25.95 -0.73 2.77
C LYS A 220 25.86 0.37 3.83
N LEU A 221 24.79 0.42 4.61
CA LEU A 221 24.62 1.43 5.67
C LEU A 221 25.76 1.34 6.70
N LEU A 222 26.21 0.13 7.04
CA LEU A 222 27.37 -0.07 7.91
C LEU A 222 28.68 0.45 7.29
N LEU A 223 28.91 0.22 5.99
CA LEU A 223 30.08 0.77 5.28
C LEU A 223 30.07 2.31 5.23
N GLU A 224 28.89 2.92 5.14
CA GLU A 224 28.70 4.38 5.19
C GLU A 224 28.80 4.95 6.63
N GLY A 225 29.00 4.12 7.65
CA GLY A 225 29.02 4.52 9.06
C GLY A 225 27.63 4.87 9.62
N ARG A 226 26.56 4.59 8.88
CA ARG A 226 25.16 4.87 9.23
C ARG A 226 24.57 3.72 10.06
N THR A 227 25.20 3.42 11.19
CA THR A 227 24.84 2.28 12.04
C THR A 227 23.41 2.36 12.60
N GLY A 228 22.93 3.56 12.91
CA GLY A 228 21.54 3.77 13.37
C GLY A 228 20.52 3.32 12.33
N ASP A 229 20.65 3.83 11.10
CA ASP A 229 19.78 3.46 9.98
C ASP A 229 19.86 1.95 9.65
N ALA A 230 21.05 1.35 9.79
CA ALA A 230 21.23 -0.09 9.59
C ALA A 230 20.47 -0.91 10.64
N LEU A 231 20.52 -0.48 11.91
CA LEU A 231 19.80 -1.12 13.01
C LEU A 231 18.28 -0.94 12.88
N ASP A 232 17.85 0.25 12.47
CA ASP A 232 16.46 0.55 12.16
C ASP A 232 15.92 -0.34 11.05
N LEU A 233 16.68 -0.47 9.95
CA LEU A 233 16.31 -1.34 8.84
C LEU A 233 16.26 -2.81 9.25
N LEU A 234 17.21 -3.26 10.07
CA LEU A 234 17.21 -4.62 10.62
C LEU A 234 15.96 -4.86 11.46
N SER A 235 15.63 -3.94 12.36
CA SER A 235 14.50 -4.06 13.29
C SER A 235 13.14 -4.00 12.56
N ALA A 236 13.08 -3.27 11.44
CA ALA A 236 11.88 -3.18 10.62
C ALA A 236 11.60 -4.45 9.78
N ASN A 237 12.62 -5.28 9.52
CA ASN A 237 12.49 -6.49 8.70
C ASN A 237 12.53 -7.79 9.51
N PHE A 238 13.14 -7.78 10.70
CA PHE A 238 13.39 -8.97 11.50
C PHE A 238 12.98 -8.76 12.96
N GLY A 239 12.24 -9.71 13.52
CA GLY A 239 11.88 -9.71 14.94
C GLY A 239 13.10 -9.88 15.85
N ALA A 240 12.97 -9.54 17.13
CA ALA A 240 14.10 -9.51 18.05
C ALA A 240 14.89 -10.83 18.11
N ASP A 241 14.19 -11.95 18.02
CA ASP A 241 14.73 -13.32 18.11
C ASP A 241 15.00 -13.98 16.74
N ASP A 242 14.93 -13.23 15.63
CA ASP A 242 15.12 -13.80 14.29
C ASP A 242 16.59 -14.24 14.10
N PRO A 243 16.86 -15.52 13.77
CA PRO A 243 18.23 -16.01 13.57
C PRO A 243 19.00 -15.26 12.48
N ARG A 244 18.29 -14.63 11.53
CA ARG A 244 18.88 -13.79 10.47
C ARG A 244 19.43 -12.47 10.99
N ARG A 245 19.16 -12.08 12.24
CA ARG A 245 19.87 -10.95 12.89
C ARG A 245 21.32 -11.30 13.25
N VAL A 246 21.66 -12.59 13.33
CA VAL A 246 22.94 -13.10 13.84
C VAL A 246 23.84 -13.65 12.71
N SER A 247 23.32 -13.81 11.49
CA SER A 247 24.02 -14.30 10.30
C SER A 247 23.64 -13.44 9.08
N ASP A 248 24.49 -13.01 8.15
CA ASP A 248 25.73 -13.56 7.65
C ASP A 248 26.45 -12.47 6.81
N ALA A 249 27.62 -12.00 7.25
CA ALA A 249 28.43 -11.00 6.55
C ALA A 249 29.38 -11.63 5.49
N SER A 250 29.00 -12.77 4.89
CA SER A 250 29.95 -13.62 4.17
C SER A 250 29.50 -14.12 2.79
N ARG A 251 28.73 -13.33 2.03
CA ARG A 251 28.48 -13.60 0.60
C ARG A 251 29.08 -12.51 -0.30
N PRO A 252 29.97 -12.86 -1.25
CA PRO A 252 30.52 -11.88 -2.18
C PRO A 252 29.43 -11.42 -3.17
N CYS A 253 29.06 -10.14 -3.09
CA CYS A 253 28.13 -9.50 -4.01
C CYS A 253 28.82 -9.20 -5.36
N THR A 254 28.54 -9.99 -6.38
CA THR A 254 29.09 -9.85 -7.74
C THR A 254 28.45 -8.74 -8.59
N TYR A 255 27.65 -7.83 -8.01
CA TYR A 255 27.01 -6.73 -8.73
C TYR A 255 27.53 -5.37 -8.23
N LEU A 256 28.74 -5.00 -8.64
CA LEU A 256 29.46 -3.79 -8.21
C LEU A 256 28.90 -2.46 -8.77
N LEU A 257 27.79 -2.46 -9.53
CA LEU A 257 27.32 -1.25 -10.24
C LEU A 257 25.90 -0.78 -9.90
N LEU A 258 25.20 -1.46 -8.98
CA LEU A 258 23.83 -1.10 -8.60
C LEU A 258 23.69 -0.69 -7.12
N LEU A 259 24.76 -0.58 -6.34
CA LEU A 259 24.69 -0.69 -4.87
C LEU A 259 24.20 0.52 -4.04
N PHE A 260 23.59 1.57 -4.62
CA PHE A 260 23.40 2.83 -3.87
C PHE A 260 22.02 3.12 -3.30
N PHE A 261 21.01 2.31 -3.59
CA PHE A 261 19.62 2.71 -3.35
C PHE A 261 18.70 1.56 -2.95
N PRO A 262 17.60 1.81 -2.20
CA PRO A 262 16.65 0.76 -1.78
C PRO A 262 15.93 0.11 -2.96
N PHE A 263 15.84 0.78 -4.12
CA PHE A 263 15.23 0.22 -5.33
C PHE A 263 16.07 0.44 -6.60
N HIS A 264 15.93 -0.49 -7.55
CA HIS A 264 16.36 -0.35 -8.95
C HIS A 264 15.19 -0.29 -9.90
N ALA A 265 15.28 0.54 -10.95
CA ALA A 265 14.23 0.68 -11.96
C ALA A 265 14.60 -0.06 -13.26
N LEU A 266 13.65 -0.80 -13.81
CA LEU A 266 13.67 -1.28 -15.19
C LEU A 266 12.47 -0.70 -15.94
N SER A 267 12.70 -0.10 -17.11
CA SER A 267 11.64 0.55 -17.89
C SER A 267 11.24 -0.28 -19.11
N VAL A 268 9.94 -0.51 -19.31
CA VAL A 268 9.39 -1.14 -20.50
C VAL A 268 8.54 -0.11 -21.26
N ARG A 269 8.91 0.17 -22.53
CA ARG A 269 8.15 1.10 -23.39
C ARG A 269 6.87 0.45 -23.89
N LEU A 270 5.74 1.15 -23.75
CA LEU A 270 4.42 0.65 -24.20
C LEU A 270 4.34 0.46 -25.73
N SER A 271 5.12 1.20 -26.50
CA SER A 271 5.20 1.02 -27.97
C SER A 271 5.75 -0.35 -28.39
N SER A 272 6.51 -1.02 -27.51
CA SER A 272 7.02 -2.38 -27.75
C SER A 272 5.97 -3.47 -27.53
N LEU A 273 4.95 -3.23 -26.69
CA LEU A 273 3.84 -4.17 -26.46
C LEU A 273 2.83 -4.23 -27.62
N ARG A 274 2.74 -3.18 -28.44
CA ARG A 274 1.80 -3.13 -29.58
C ARG A 274 2.17 -4.04 -30.76
N ARG A 275 3.31 -4.74 -30.72
CA ARG A 275 3.74 -5.64 -31.81
C ARG A 275 3.38 -7.11 -31.60
N GLY A 276 2.58 -7.44 -30.59
CA GLY A 276 2.23 -8.82 -30.23
C GLY A 276 0.73 -9.12 -30.19
N VAL A 277 -0.07 -8.52 -31.07
CA VAL A 277 -1.48 -8.90 -31.34
C VAL A 277 -1.64 -9.14 -32.82
#